data_AF-A0A6P3ZPX9-F1
#
_entry.id   AF-A0A6P3ZPX9-F1
#
_cell.length_a   1.000
_cell.length_b   1.000
_cell.length_c   1.000
_cell.angle_alpha   90.00
_cell.angle_beta   90.00
_cell.angle_gamma   90.00
#
_symmetry.space_group_name_H-M   'P 1'
#
loop_
_entity.id
_entity.type
_entity.pdbx_description
1 polymer ?
#
loop_
_entity_poly.entity_id
_entity_poly.type
_entity_poly.pdbx_seq_one_letter_code
_entity_poly.pdbx_strand_id
1 'polypeptide(L)'
;MITFIFLLFLFFTNPISPTSIPDRFTKSLSTSFPKHKSREYFELSLPLPTDYLTPSCTLQILRHSFANTINSPPFTTPYSPPSNCSLPWSHIVLEFRAKCKGEQYDRISGLWLGGVELLRTSTAQPTQCGIFWKVRKDVTRYYSVLLQSNLNLTMMLENIVNREYTGVYHVEVAFYYYKDVVVNNKNDGVSLPFIVGNKNSGGKLGLETEKFERNLGVGAEEPADLILPISDTGDKGFWYRIESETAMRFKEIRIPKNTRRVVLEFYVSFHGNDEFWYSNPPNSYVTVNNITTGRANGAYREVFVTVDGQLAGSEVPFPVVFTGGINPLFWEPVVAIGAFNLPTYDLELTPFLGTLLDGKAHQIEIGVADGISYWLVDANLHLWLDHNSHSVEAKSKVNLNPVFRIERGSVFRQLDGSFKIKAERVCNSIGWVKWSAGNFTTTFLQSYKFNNLIRFQKNGTYKLVKQKVKANRQVKFENQVGQVIASRSVKRKYPLSVSTATLPGSRKNTYLLLTNVSHSMNEKYSNGGSKIHVHNSQDSVGWMEVRDHSVLSGKAKTKQSFMYRDRLTCYFRSVNAGDGKLLSDNATFHCLDLFAL
;
A
#
# COMPACT_ATOMS: atom_id res chain seq x y z
N MET A 1 58.01 -11.67 -55.75
CA MET A 1 57.98 -12.41 -54.48
C MET A 1 58.14 -11.40 -53.35
N ILE A 2 57.39 -11.57 -52.25
CA ILE A 2 57.35 -10.74 -51.03
C ILE A 2 56.20 -9.71 -51.01
N THR A 3 55.04 -10.21 -50.61
CA THR A 3 53.87 -9.48 -50.12
C THR A 3 54.12 -9.13 -48.65
N PHE A 4 54.09 -7.85 -48.28
CA PHE A 4 54.15 -7.41 -46.88
C PHE A 4 52.73 -7.35 -46.31
N ILE A 5 52.42 -8.28 -45.39
CA ILE A 5 51.17 -8.31 -44.63
C ILE A 5 51.42 -7.53 -43.33
N PHE A 6 50.81 -6.35 -43.20
CA PHE A 6 50.78 -5.60 -41.94
C PHE A 6 49.62 -6.14 -41.09
N LEU A 7 49.93 -6.97 -40.09
CA LEU A 7 48.98 -7.43 -39.07
C LEU A 7 48.78 -6.31 -38.04
N LEU A 8 47.67 -5.58 -38.17
CA LEU A 8 47.19 -4.64 -37.16
C LEU A 8 46.52 -5.43 -36.03
N PHE A 9 47.22 -5.64 -34.91
CA PHE A 9 46.61 -6.17 -33.68
C PHE A 9 45.68 -5.10 -33.08
N LEU A 10 44.41 -5.10 -33.49
CA LEU A 10 43.34 -4.42 -32.78
C LEU A 10 43.02 -5.22 -31.52
N PHE A 11 43.59 -4.81 -30.38
CA PHE A 11 43.06 -5.17 -29.07
C PHE A 11 41.68 -4.51 -28.91
N PHE A 12 40.63 -5.20 -29.37
CA PHE A 12 39.26 -4.90 -28.94
C PHE A 12 39.13 -5.31 -27.47
N THR A 13 39.44 -4.41 -26.54
CA THR A 13 38.78 -4.44 -25.24
C THR A 13 37.32 -4.13 -25.52
N ASN A 14 36.47 -5.15 -25.64
CA ASN A 14 35.03 -4.94 -25.65
C ASN A 14 34.68 -4.21 -24.36
N PRO A 15 34.20 -2.94 -24.40
CA PRO A 15 33.61 -2.35 -23.23
C PRO A 15 32.40 -3.22 -22.92
N ILE A 16 32.37 -3.77 -21.70
CA ILE A 16 31.17 -4.44 -21.17
C ILE A 16 30.05 -3.42 -21.33
N SER A 17 29.11 -3.68 -22.25
CA SER A 17 27.90 -2.89 -22.38
C SER A 17 27.25 -2.79 -20.99
N PRO A 18 26.73 -1.63 -20.57
CA PRO A 18 25.95 -1.53 -19.34
C PRO A 18 24.60 -2.20 -19.61
N THR A 19 24.61 -3.52 -19.78
CA THR A 19 23.42 -4.35 -19.80
C THR A 19 22.67 -4.02 -18.52
N SER A 20 21.41 -3.65 -18.67
CA SER A 20 20.47 -3.38 -17.59
C SER A 20 20.77 -4.30 -16.41
N ILE A 21 21.17 -3.73 -15.27
CA ILE A 21 21.35 -4.49 -14.03
C ILE A 21 20.05 -5.28 -13.85
N PRO A 22 20.09 -6.61 -13.77
CA PRO A 22 18.89 -7.37 -13.52
C PRO A 22 18.37 -7.02 -12.13
N ASP A 23 17.07 -6.70 -12.02
CA ASP A 23 16.48 -6.19 -10.76
C ASP A 23 15.60 -7.21 -10.06
N ARG A 24 15.50 -8.40 -10.66
CA ARG A 24 14.87 -9.57 -10.08
C ARG A 24 15.92 -10.62 -9.87
N PHE A 25 16.07 -11.00 -8.62
CA PHE A 25 17.11 -11.88 -8.15
C PHE A 25 16.50 -13.15 -7.59
N THR A 26 16.99 -14.32 -8.02
CA THR A 26 16.65 -15.59 -7.38
C THR A 26 17.71 -15.94 -6.34
N LYS A 27 17.25 -16.46 -5.20
CA LYS A 27 18.09 -16.81 -4.07
C LYS A 27 18.56 -18.26 -4.20
N SER A 28 19.43 -18.53 -5.19
CA SER A 28 20.03 -19.86 -5.38
C SER A 28 21.13 -20.18 -4.35
N LEU A 29 20.95 -19.79 -3.09
CA LEU A 29 21.90 -20.06 -2.02
C LEU A 29 21.83 -21.54 -1.64
N SER A 30 22.84 -22.31 -2.05
CA SER A 30 23.11 -23.65 -1.51
C SER A 30 23.48 -23.52 -0.04
N THR A 31 22.51 -23.57 0.86
CA THR A 31 22.79 -23.52 2.30
C THR A 31 23.35 -24.85 2.77
N SER A 32 24.66 -24.89 3.01
CA SER A 32 25.35 -25.94 3.76
C SER A 32 25.06 -25.83 5.27
N PHE A 33 23.80 -25.88 5.69
CA PHE A 33 23.42 -25.83 7.11
C PHE A 33 22.35 -26.87 7.48
N PRO A 34 22.52 -27.62 8.60
CA PRO A 34 21.73 -28.81 8.92
C PRO A 34 20.54 -28.53 9.85
N LYS A 35 19.63 -27.60 9.50
CA LYS A 35 18.36 -27.43 10.26
C LYS A 35 17.16 -27.16 9.34
N HIS A 36 16.40 -28.24 9.10
CA HIS A 36 15.19 -28.37 8.28
C HIS A 36 13.93 -27.75 8.92
N LYS A 37 13.89 -26.45 9.23
CA LYS A 37 12.65 -25.83 9.77
C LYS A 37 12.15 -24.69 8.90
N SER A 38 10.88 -24.78 8.51
CA SER A 38 10.15 -23.70 7.85
C SER A 38 10.16 -22.46 8.73
N ARG A 39 10.22 -21.29 8.10
CA ARG A 39 10.48 -20.04 8.80
C ARG A 39 9.36 -19.01 8.68
N GLU A 40 9.04 -18.34 9.79
CA GLU A 40 8.11 -17.22 9.77
C GLU A 40 8.74 -15.98 9.14
N TYR A 41 8.00 -15.37 8.22
CA TYR A 41 8.22 -14.03 7.72
C TYR A 41 7.11 -13.13 8.26
N PHE A 42 7.41 -11.86 8.52
CA PHE A 42 6.44 -10.94 9.10
C PHE A 42 6.70 -9.48 8.72
N GLU A 43 5.65 -8.67 8.85
CA GLU A 43 5.69 -7.21 8.75
C GLU A 43 5.40 -6.62 10.13
N LEU A 44 6.07 -5.52 10.49
CA LEU A 44 5.77 -4.81 11.74
C LEU A 44 4.52 -3.95 11.58
N SER A 45 3.55 -4.16 12.45
CA SER A 45 2.34 -3.36 12.60
C SER A 45 2.00 -3.15 14.08
N LEU A 46 1.03 -2.29 14.36
CA LEU A 46 0.37 -2.28 15.66
C LEU A 46 -0.38 -3.60 15.84
N PRO A 47 -0.25 -4.31 16.97
CA PRO A 47 -1.11 -5.44 17.29
C PRO A 47 -2.58 -5.01 17.31
N LEU A 48 -3.46 -5.82 16.75
CA LEU A 48 -4.89 -5.50 16.78
C LEU A 48 -5.40 -5.65 18.22
N PRO A 49 -6.35 -4.81 18.68
CA PRO A 49 -6.97 -4.99 20.00
C PRO A 49 -7.55 -6.40 20.20
N THR A 50 -8.02 -7.00 19.10
CA THR A 50 -8.56 -8.37 19.03
C THR A 50 -7.52 -9.48 19.09
N ASP A 51 -6.21 -9.16 19.05
CA ASP A 51 -5.15 -10.19 19.10
C ASP A 51 -5.12 -10.95 20.42
N TYR A 52 -5.68 -10.36 21.48
CA TYR A 52 -5.78 -10.95 22.82
C TYR A 52 -7.19 -11.43 23.16
N LEU A 53 -8.11 -11.39 22.20
CA LEU A 53 -9.51 -11.78 22.39
C LEU A 53 -9.83 -13.10 21.70
N THR A 54 -10.75 -13.84 22.29
CA THR A 54 -11.37 -15.00 21.62
C THR A 54 -12.47 -14.50 20.67
N PRO A 55 -12.44 -14.87 19.39
CA PRO A 55 -13.50 -14.53 18.45
C PRO A 55 -14.82 -15.19 18.87
N SER A 56 -15.93 -14.47 18.73
CA SER A 56 -17.27 -15.04 18.92
C SER A 56 -17.53 -16.13 17.88
N CYS A 57 -17.10 -15.90 16.64
CA CYS A 57 -17.25 -16.84 15.54
C CYS A 57 -16.06 -16.78 14.59
N THR A 58 -15.78 -17.90 13.92
CA THR A 58 -14.75 -17.99 12.89
C THR A 58 -15.36 -18.57 11.62
N LEU A 59 -15.08 -17.95 10.48
CA LEU A 59 -15.47 -18.45 9.16
C LEU A 59 -14.20 -18.74 8.36
N GLN A 60 -13.83 -20.02 8.25
CA GLN A 60 -12.79 -20.46 7.32
C GLN A 60 -13.40 -20.50 5.92
N ILE A 61 -12.86 -19.74 4.98
CA ILE A 61 -13.56 -19.43 3.74
C ILE A 61 -12.78 -19.83 2.48
N LEU A 62 -11.44 -19.82 2.55
CA LEU A 62 -10.57 -20.19 1.43
C LEU A 62 -9.46 -21.11 1.93
N ARG A 63 -9.24 -22.22 1.23
CA ARG A 63 -8.04 -23.06 1.35
C ARG A 63 -7.64 -23.54 -0.04
N HIS A 64 -6.59 -22.95 -0.60
CA HIS A 64 -6.22 -23.19 -1.99
C HIS A 64 -4.71 -23.22 -2.20
N SER A 65 -4.25 -23.92 -3.24
CA SER A 65 -2.84 -23.98 -3.62
C SER A 65 -2.65 -23.40 -5.01
N PHE A 66 -1.87 -22.33 -5.10
CA PHE A 66 -1.59 -21.60 -6.33
C PHE A 66 -0.25 -22.07 -6.91
N ALA A 67 -0.30 -22.85 -8.00
CA ALA A 67 0.88 -23.40 -8.68
C ALA A 67 1.07 -22.82 -10.08
N ASN A 68 0.22 -23.22 -11.05
CA ASN A 68 0.24 -22.72 -12.43
C ASN A 68 -1.05 -21.94 -12.70
N THR A 69 -1.08 -20.70 -12.21
CA THR A 69 -2.27 -19.84 -12.21
C THR A 69 -2.10 -18.57 -13.05
N ILE A 70 -0.92 -18.35 -13.64
CA ILE A 70 -0.74 -17.30 -14.65
C ILE A 70 -1.77 -17.48 -15.78
N ASN A 71 -2.44 -16.40 -16.17
CA ASN A 71 -3.50 -16.37 -17.19
C ASN A 71 -4.76 -17.20 -16.85
N SER A 72 -4.85 -17.81 -15.67
CA SER A 72 -6.06 -18.49 -15.20
C SER A 72 -7.00 -17.49 -14.53
N PRO A 73 -8.32 -17.73 -14.53
CA PRO A 73 -9.26 -16.97 -13.72
C PRO A 73 -8.89 -17.01 -12.23
N PRO A 74 -9.27 -15.99 -11.44
CA PRO A 74 -9.02 -16.00 -10.00
C PRO A 74 -9.78 -17.13 -9.30
N PHE A 75 -9.25 -17.61 -8.18
CA PHE A 75 -9.91 -18.62 -7.37
C PHE A 75 -11.08 -18.00 -6.62
N THR A 76 -12.26 -18.63 -6.69
CA THR A 76 -13.50 -18.09 -6.11
C THR A 76 -14.16 -19.13 -5.21
N THR A 77 -14.69 -18.67 -4.08
CA THR A 77 -15.44 -19.47 -3.10
C THR A 77 -16.68 -18.69 -2.64
N PRO A 78 -17.85 -19.33 -2.48
CA PRO A 78 -19.06 -18.63 -2.04
C PRO A 78 -18.91 -18.13 -0.61
N TYR A 79 -19.48 -16.96 -0.33
CA TYR A 79 -19.47 -16.30 0.95
C TYR A 79 -20.89 -16.00 1.43
N SER A 80 -21.15 -16.38 2.68
CA SER A 80 -22.21 -15.84 3.50
C SER A 80 -21.68 -15.67 4.93
N PRO A 81 -22.13 -14.64 5.66
CA PRO A 81 -21.77 -14.47 7.07
C PRO A 81 -22.18 -15.71 7.90
N PRO A 82 -21.47 -16.01 9.00
CA PRO A 82 -21.79 -17.15 9.85
C PRO A 82 -23.19 -16.99 10.47
N SER A 83 -24.11 -17.91 10.15
CA SER A 83 -25.51 -17.88 10.60
C SER A 83 -25.68 -18.07 12.11
N ASN A 84 -24.73 -18.76 12.74
CA ASN A 84 -24.68 -19.01 14.17
C ASN A 84 -24.03 -17.86 14.96
N CYS A 85 -23.79 -16.71 14.33
CA CYS A 85 -23.12 -15.58 14.95
C CYS A 85 -24.05 -14.39 15.18
N SER A 86 -24.33 -14.08 16.44
CA SER A 86 -25.25 -13.00 16.79
C SER A 86 -24.68 -11.62 16.45
N LEU A 87 -25.40 -10.88 15.60
CA LEU A 87 -25.18 -9.47 15.31
C LEU A 87 -25.52 -8.56 16.51
N PRO A 88 -25.01 -7.31 16.56
CA PRO A 88 -23.94 -6.75 15.74
C PRO A 88 -22.54 -7.19 16.21
N TRP A 89 -21.57 -7.20 15.30
CA TRP A 89 -20.15 -7.42 15.63
C TRP A 89 -19.44 -6.09 15.84
N SER A 90 -18.58 -5.99 16.84
CA SER A 90 -17.78 -4.79 17.10
C SER A 90 -16.52 -4.74 16.24
N HIS A 91 -15.93 -5.91 15.96
CA HIS A 91 -14.78 -6.04 15.06
C HIS A 91 -14.91 -7.26 14.17
N ILE A 92 -14.43 -7.12 12.94
CA ILE A 92 -14.25 -8.22 11.99
C ILE A 92 -12.82 -8.19 11.51
N VAL A 93 -12.09 -9.28 11.73
CA VAL A 93 -10.68 -9.41 11.34
C VAL A 93 -10.54 -10.44 10.25
N LEU A 94 -9.94 -10.02 9.13
CA LEU A 94 -9.46 -10.91 8.09
C LEU A 94 -8.09 -11.45 8.50
N GLU A 95 -7.92 -12.77 8.49
CA GLU A 95 -6.62 -13.41 8.57
C GLU A 95 -6.30 -14.12 7.27
N PHE A 96 -5.19 -13.74 6.66
CA PHE A 96 -4.58 -14.40 5.54
C PHE A 96 -3.36 -15.16 6.03
N ARG A 97 -3.25 -16.44 5.69
CA ARG A 97 -2.06 -17.27 5.97
C ARG A 97 -1.55 -17.83 4.67
N ALA A 98 -0.23 -17.82 4.51
CA ALA A 98 0.41 -18.46 3.39
C ALA A 98 1.68 -19.19 3.80
N LYS A 99 1.98 -20.26 3.08
CA LYS A 99 3.24 -21.00 3.19
C LYS A 99 3.72 -21.40 1.80
N CYS A 100 5.03 -21.41 1.61
CA CYS A 100 5.66 -21.80 0.35
C CYS A 100 7.04 -22.41 0.62
N LYS A 101 7.40 -23.44 -0.14
CA LYS A 101 8.70 -24.11 -0.08
C LYS A 101 9.25 -24.29 -1.48
N GLY A 102 10.54 -24.00 -1.66
CA GLY A 102 11.22 -24.06 -2.95
C GLY A 102 11.72 -22.69 -3.38
N GLU A 103 11.93 -22.53 -4.69
CA GLU A 103 12.39 -21.30 -5.34
C GLU A 103 11.22 -20.62 -6.05
N GLN A 104 11.03 -19.31 -5.80
CA GLN A 104 9.99 -18.51 -6.46
C GLN A 104 10.31 -17.01 -6.32
N TYR A 105 9.85 -16.21 -7.28
CA TYR A 105 9.82 -14.75 -7.12
C TYR A 105 8.63 -14.30 -6.28
N ASP A 106 8.70 -13.10 -5.75
CA ASP A 106 7.57 -12.42 -5.18
C ASP A 106 6.48 -12.15 -6.23
N ARG A 107 5.23 -12.27 -5.76
CA ARG A 107 4.02 -12.14 -6.57
C ARG A 107 3.04 -11.23 -5.85
N ILE A 108 2.32 -10.41 -6.61
CA ILE A 108 1.20 -9.62 -6.10
C ILE A 108 -0.06 -10.47 -5.99
N SER A 109 -0.87 -10.18 -4.98
CA SER A 109 -2.15 -10.82 -4.75
C SER A 109 -3.20 -9.83 -4.27
N GLY A 110 -4.44 -10.08 -4.68
CA GLY A 110 -5.63 -9.35 -4.26
C GLY A 110 -6.71 -10.29 -3.76
N LEU A 111 -7.48 -9.83 -2.78
CA LEU A 111 -8.61 -10.55 -2.19
C LEU A 111 -9.83 -9.62 -2.16
N TRP A 112 -10.89 -10.04 -2.83
CA TRP A 112 -12.14 -9.30 -2.96
C TRP A 112 -13.32 -10.07 -2.42
N LEU A 113 -14.29 -9.35 -1.87
CA LEU A 113 -15.61 -9.87 -1.53
C LEU A 113 -16.67 -9.14 -2.35
N GLY A 114 -17.34 -9.84 -3.26
CA GLY A 114 -18.32 -9.20 -4.16
C GLY A 114 -17.71 -8.09 -5.03
N GLY A 115 -16.43 -8.20 -5.38
CA GLY A 115 -15.67 -7.19 -6.12
C GLY A 115 -15.09 -6.05 -5.29
N VAL A 116 -15.41 -5.95 -3.99
CA VAL A 116 -14.84 -4.97 -3.04
C VAL A 116 -13.52 -5.50 -2.52
N GLU A 117 -12.43 -4.76 -2.70
CA GLU A 117 -11.11 -5.22 -2.26
C GLU A 117 -10.94 -5.10 -0.75
N LEU A 118 -10.53 -6.19 -0.11
CA LEU A 118 -10.28 -6.27 1.33
C LEU A 118 -8.78 -6.27 1.66
N LEU A 119 -7.96 -6.87 0.80
CA LEU A 119 -6.52 -7.01 1.01
C LEU A 119 -5.75 -7.04 -0.31
N ARG A 120 -4.73 -6.19 -0.41
CA ARG A 120 -3.63 -6.33 -1.36
C ARG A 120 -2.36 -6.73 -0.63
N THR A 121 -1.68 -7.75 -1.14
CA THR A 121 -0.49 -8.31 -0.48
C THR A 121 0.53 -8.79 -1.50
N SER A 122 1.82 -8.69 -1.17
CA SER A 122 2.92 -9.33 -1.89
C SER A 122 3.33 -10.60 -1.18
N THR A 123 3.60 -11.67 -1.92
CA THR A 123 4.22 -12.86 -1.35
C THR A 123 5.65 -12.58 -0.91
N ALA A 124 6.12 -13.34 0.08
CA ALA A 124 7.54 -13.46 0.37
C ALA A 124 8.22 -14.42 -0.61
N GLN A 125 9.46 -14.11 -1.02
CA GLN A 125 10.30 -15.05 -1.77
C GLN A 125 10.70 -16.23 -0.87
N PRO A 126 10.31 -17.48 -1.21
CA PRO A 126 10.56 -18.65 -0.38
C PRO A 126 12.04 -19.05 -0.34
N THR A 127 12.29 -20.06 0.49
CA THR A 127 13.58 -20.76 0.56
C THR A 127 13.33 -22.26 0.40
N GLN A 128 14.38 -23.02 0.12
CA GLN A 128 14.33 -24.49 0.07
C GLN A 128 13.83 -25.13 1.38
N CYS A 129 14.07 -24.48 2.53
CA CYS A 129 13.59 -24.94 3.84
C CYS A 129 12.10 -24.66 4.09
N GLY A 130 11.49 -23.79 3.28
CA GLY A 130 10.11 -23.36 3.44
C GLY A 130 9.97 -22.10 4.29
N ILE A 131 8.94 -21.33 3.97
CA ILE A 131 8.53 -20.12 4.69
C ILE A 131 7.03 -20.15 4.95
N PHE A 132 6.60 -19.38 5.94
CA PHE A 132 5.19 -19.08 6.18
C PHE A 132 5.04 -17.67 6.74
N TRP A 133 3.87 -17.08 6.59
CA TRP A 133 3.53 -15.80 7.18
C TRP A 133 2.02 -15.70 7.39
N LYS A 134 1.63 -14.71 8.19
CA LYS A 134 0.23 -14.34 8.37
C LYS A 134 0.07 -12.83 8.27
N VAL A 135 -1.09 -12.40 7.79
CA VAL A 135 -1.53 -11.01 7.77
C VAL A 135 -2.88 -10.97 8.49
N ARG A 136 -2.97 -10.18 9.56
CA ARG A 136 -4.24 -9.86 10.21
C ARG A 136 -4.59 -8.41 9.90
N LYS A 137 -5.79 -8.19 9.37
CA LYS A 137 -6.29 -6.85 9.01
C LYS A 137 -7.68 -6.66 9.60
N ASP A 138 -7.88 -5.57 10.33
CA ASP A 138 -9.22 -5.15 10.71
C ASP A 138 -9.96 -4.70 9.43
N VAL A 139 -11.04 -5.42 9.11
CA VAL A 139 -11.89 -5.20 7.94
C VAL A 139 -13.28 -4.71 8.35
N THR A 140 -13.44 -4.25 9.59
CA THR A 140 -14.71 -3.72 10.13
C THR A 140 -15.24 -2.57 9.30
N ARG A 141 -14.37 -1.78 8.66
CA ARG A 141 -14.80 -0.71 7.73
C ARG A 141 -15.67 -1.22 6.56
N TYR A 142 -15.58 -2.50 6.22
CA TYR A 142 -16.36 -3.15 5.15
C TYR A 142 -17.64 -3.84 5.66
N TYR A 143 -18.11 -3.47 6.85
CA TYR A 143 -19.21 -4.12 7.56
C TYR A 143 -20.45 -4.38 6.69
N SER A 144 -20.89 -3.40 5.90
CA SER A 144 -22.08 -3.52 5.04
C SER A 144 -21.97 -4.58 3.95
N VAL A 145 -20.75 -4.90 3.50
CA VAL A 145 -20.49 -6.00 2.54
C VAL A 145 -20.38 -7.32 3.27
N LEU A 146 -19.76 -7.34 4.45
CA LEU A 146 -19.59 -8.53 5.29
C LEU A 146 -20.92 -9.04 5.89
N LEU A 147 -21.97 -8.21 5.90
CA LEU A 147 -23.33 -8.63 6.26
C LEU A 147 -24.10 -9.31 5.12
N GLN A 148 -23.65 -9.18 3.88
CA GLN A 148 -24.38 -9.70 2.72
C GLN A 148 -24.10 -11.19 2.53
N SER A 149 -25.17 -11.94 2.26
CA SER A 149 -25.10 -13.36 1.91
C SER A 149 -25.03 -13.55 0.40
N ASN A 150 -24.62 -14.75 -0.03
CA ASN A 150 -24.54 -15.15 -1.45
C ASN A 150 -23.59 -14.26 -2.28
N LEU A 151 -22.53 -13.77 -1.66
CA LEU A 151 -21.42 -13.12 -2.36
C LEU A 151 -20.36 -14.15 -2.74
N ASN A 152 -19.35 -13.71 -3.49
CA ASN A 152 -18.18 -14.48 -3.83
C ASN A 152 -16.94 -13.85 -3.19
N LEU A 153 -16.18 -14.63 -2.42
CA LEU A 153 -14.82 -14.27 -2.05
C LEU A 153 -13.89 -14.75 -3.17
N THR A 154 -13.17 -13.83 -3.76
CA THR A 154 -12.32 -14.07 -4.94
C THR A 154 -10.88 -13.68 -4.62
N MET A 155 -9.93 -14.53 -4.99
CA MET A 155 -8.51 -14.28 -4.77
C MET A 155 -7.73 -14.50 -6.06
N MET A 156 -6.90 -13.51 -6.41
CA MET A 156 -5.95 -13.60 -7.51
C MET A 156 -4.54 -13.73 -6.95
N LEU A 157 -3.83 -14.79 -7.33
CA LEU A 157 -2.40 -14.95 -7.12
C LEU A 157 -1.86 -15.71 -8.32
N GLU A 158 -1.19 -15.00 -9.21
CA GLU A 158 -0.55 -15.62 -10.37
C GLU A 158 0.77 -16.26 -9.96
N ASN A 159 0.91 -17.54 -10.31
CA ASN A 159 2.11 -18.31 -10.04
C ASN A 159 2.45 -19.23 -11.22
N ILE A 160 3.71 -19.60 -11.31
CA ILE A 160 4.21 -20.61 -12.26
C ILE A 160 5.14 -21.57 -11.52
N VAL A 161 4.94 -22.87 -11.76
CA VAL A 161 5.77 -23.94 -11.22
C VAL A 161 6.33 -24.79 -12.34
N ASN A 162 7.66 -24.83 -12.41
CA ASN A 162 8.43 -25.57 -13.40
C ASN A 162 9.76 -26.07 -12.77
N ARG A 163 10.77 -26.38 -13.59
CA ARG A 163 12.06 -26.90 -13.13
C ARG A 163 12.91 -25.86 -12.37
N GLU A 164 12.70 -24.58 -12.65
CA GLU A 164 13.43 -23.46 -12.05
C GLU A 164 12.66 -22.89 -10.86
N TYR A 165 11.36 -22.63 -11.06
CA TYR A 165 10.46 -22.13 -10.05
C TYR A 165 9.67 -23.28 -9.44
N THR A 166 10.06 -23.72 -8.25
CA THR A 166 9.50 -24.91 -7.60
C THR A 166 8.47 -24.59 -6.51
N GLY A 167 8.35 -23.31 -6.13
CA GLY A 167 7.49 -22.87 -5.05
C GLY A 167 5.99 -22.84 -5.38
N VAL A 168 5.22 -23.70 -4.71
CA VAL A 168 3.75 -23.64 -4.67
C VAL A 168 3.32 -22.84 -3.43
N TYR A 169 2.45 -21.84 -3.62
CA TYR A 169 1.87 -21.08 -2.52
C TYR A 169 0.60 -21.77 -2.02
N HIS A 170 0.60 -22.21 -0.76
CA HIS A 170 -0.58 -22.73 -0.09
C HIS A 170 -1.17 -21.63 0.80
N VAL A 171 -2.42 -21.28 0.55
CA VAL A 171 -3.10 -20.13 1.17
C VAL A 171 -4.34 -20.58 1.93
N GLU A 172 -4.52 -20.01 3.11
CA GLU A 172 -5.72 -20.14 3.94
C GLU A 172 -6.23 -18.74 4.31
N VAL A 173 -7.54 -18.51 4.21
CA VAL A 173 -8.19 -17.26 4.60
C VAL A 173 -9.34 -17.54 5.56
N ALA A 174 -9.41 -16.72 6.61
CA ALA A 174 -10.48 -16.78 7.60
C ALA A 174 -10.97 -15.37 7.97
N PHE A 175 -12.26 -15.27 8.31
CA PHE A 175 -12.82 -14.13 9.01
C PHE A 175 -13.07 -14.49 10.47
N TYR A 176 -12.66 -13.60 11.37
CA TYR A 176 -12.87 -13.67 12.80
C TYR A 176 -13.82 -12.57 13.23
N TYR A 177 -14.94 -12.93 13.82
CA TYR A 177 -15.99 -12.02 14.24
C TYR A 177 -15.95 -11.87 15.75
N TYR A 178 -15.91 -10.63 16.21
CA TYR A 178 -15.81 -10.28 17.62
C TYR A 178 -17.02 -9.47 18.06
N LYS A 179 -17.42 -9.70 19.30
CA LYS A 179 -18.40 -8.89 20.01
C LYS A 179 -17.75 -8.38 21.29
N ASP A 180 -17.96 -7.11 21.61
CA ASP A 180 -17.43 -6.57 22.85
C ASP A 180 -18.02 -7.33 24.03
N VAL A 181 -17.15 -7.98 24.80
CA VAL A 181 -17.50 -8.47 26.13
C VAL A 181 -17.45 -7.25 27.05
N VAL A 182 -18.59 -6.82 27.58
CA VAL A 182 -18.61 -5.89 28.71
C VAL A 182 -18.02 -6.65 29.90
N VAL A 183 -16.70 -6.56 30.07
CA VAL A 183 -16.01 -7.12 31.23
C VAL A 183 -16.24 -6.17 32.40
N ASN A 184 -17.27 -6.45 33.22
CA ASN A 184 -17.40 -5.87 34.56
C ASN A 184 -16.40 -6.57 35.51
N ASN A 185 -15.09 -6.37 35.34
CA ASN A 185 -14.11 -6.89 36.30
C ASN A 185 -13.75 -5.81 37.31
N LYS A 186 -14.46 -5.85 38.44
CA LYS A 186 -13.84 -5.55 39.73
C LYS A 186 -12.80 -6.65 39.98
N ASN A 187 -11.55 -6.24 40.18
CA ASN A 187 -10.40 -7.06 40.61
C ASN A 187 -9.75 -7.93 39.51
N ASP A 188 -8.67 -7.40 38.91
CA ASP A 188 -7.33 -8.03 38.95
C ASP A 188 -6.29 -7.14 38.24
N GLY A 189 -5.15 -6.94 38.92
CA GLY A 189 -4.14 -5.92 38.63
C GLY A 189 -3.24 -6.19 37.43
N VAL A 190 -3.81 -6.39 36.23
CA VAL A 190 -3.08 -6.39 34.96
C VAL A 190 -3.80 -5.47 33.98
N SER A 191 -3.25 -4.28 33.79
CA SER A 191 -3.76 -3.28 32.84
C SER A 191 -3.49 -3.73 31.40
N LEU A 192 -4.47 -4.39 30.80
CA LEU A 192 -4.58 -4.62 29.36
C LEU A 192 -4.92 -3.30 28.63
N PRO A 193 -4.58 -3.15 27.33
CA PRO A 193 -5.08 -2.02 26.54
C PRO A 193 -6.61 -2.11 26.45
N PHE A 194 -7.28 -1.28 27.23
CA PHE A 194 -8.73 -1.26 27.35
C PHE A 194 -9.39 -0.88 26.02
N ILE A 195 -10.25 -1.77 25.52
CA ILE A 195 -11.34 -1.43 24.60
C ILE A 195 -12.35 -0.62 25.42
N VAL A 196 -12.22 0.70 25.39
CA VAL A 196 -13.28 1.58 25.89
C VAL A 196 -14.30 1.72 24.77
N GLY A 197 -15.31 0.85 24.78
CA GLY A 197 -16.63 1.25 24.35
C GLY A 197 -17.06 2.39 25.27
N ASN A 198 -17.01 3.64 24.78
CA ASN A 198 -17.30 4.81 25.59
C ASN A 198 -18.80 4.87 25.91
N LYS A 199 -19.22 4.17 26.94
CA LYS A 199 -20.47 4.39 27.66
C LYS A 199 -20.20 4.12 29.14
N ASN A 200 -19.82 5.16 29.88
CA ASN A 200 -20.33 5.50 31.22
C ASN A 200 -19.41 6.50 31.93
N SER A 201 -19.81 7.77 31.96
CA SER A 201 -19.81 8.57 33.20
C SER A 201 -20.89 9.65 33.09
N GLY A 202 -21.64 9.83 34.18
CA GLY A 202 -22.93 10.53 34.20
C GLY A 202 -22.83 12.01 33.84
N GLY A 203 -23.59 12.40 32.81
CA GLY A 203 -23.88 13.79 32.47
C GLY A 203 -24.96 13.81 31.40
N LYS A 204 -26.20 14.12 31.79
CA LYS A 204 -27.39 14.15 30.90
C LYS A 204 -27.26 15.16 29.74
N LEU A 205 -26.19 15.96 29.70
CA LEU A 205 -25.90 16.98 28.69
C LEU A 205 -24.96 16.51 27.55
N GLY A 206 -24.25 15.38 27.71
CA GLY A 206 -23.26 14.89 26.73
C GLY A 206 -23.78 13.85 25.72
N LEU A 207 -24.97 13.30 25.95
CA LEU A 207 -25.53 12.23 25.12
C LEU A 207 -25.99 12.72 23.75
N GLU A 208 -26.44 13.98 23.65
CA GLU A 208 -26.91 14.58 22.40
C GLU A 208 -25.74 14.97 21.49
N THR A 209 -24.66 15.54 22.03
CA THR A 209 -23.46 15.90 21.27
C THR A 209 -22.75 14.66 20.71
N GLU A 210 -22.61 13.58 21.48
CA GLU A 210 -22.03 12.34 20.96
C GLU A 210 -22.95 11.63 19.95
N LYS A 211 -24.27 11.71 20.11
CA LYS A 211 -25.22 11.14 19.14
C LYS A 211 -25.23 11.97 17.84
N PHE A 212 -25.06 13.28 17.95
CA PHE A 212 -24.89 14.21 16.84
C PHE A 212 -23.54 14.00 16.12
N GLU A 213 -22.45 13.83 16.86
CA GLU A 213 -21.12 13.48 16.33
C GLU A 213 -21.09 12.09 15.69
N ARG A 214 -21.77 11.09 16.26
CA ARG A 214 -21.96 9.76 15.63
C ARG A 214 -22.78 9.85 14.34
N ASN A 215 -23.90 10.56 14.36
CA ASN A 215 -24.73 10.80 13.18
C ASN A 215 -24.00 11.59 12.07
N LEU A 216 -23.02 12.42 12.43
CA LEU A 216 -22.14 13.13 11.50
C LEU A 216 -20.90 12.33 11.08
N GLY A 217 -20.72 11.12 11.63
CA GLY A 217 -19.57 10.26 11.36
C GLY A 217 -18.26 10.79 11.94
N VAL A 218 -18.28 11.56 13.04
CA VAL A 218 -17.15 12.32 13.63
C VAL A 218 -16.40 11.54 14.73
N GLY A 219 -17.02 10.50 15.30
CA GLY A 219 -16.37 9.54 16.21
C GLY A 219 -15.43 8.55 15.51
N ALA A 220 -15.15 7.40 16.15
CA ALA A 220 -14.63 6.23 15.42
C ALA A 220 -15.56 6.01 14.22
N GLU A 221 -15.01 6.00 12.99
CA GLU A 221 -15.84 6.04 11.78
C GLU A 221 -16.83 4.88 11.79
N GLU A 222 -18.12 5.20 11.82
CA GLU A 222 -19.15 4.21 11.52
C GLU A 222 -18.91 3.69 10.11
N PRO A 223 -18.91 2.35 9.91
CA PRO A 223 -18.80 1.77 8.59
C PRO A 223 -19.84 2.35 7.63
N ALA A 224 -19.51 2.42 6.34
CA ALA A 224 -20.44 2.88 5.33
C ALA A 224 -21.66 1.94 5.22
N ASP A 225 -22.84 2.52 5.00
CA ASP A 225 -24.10 1.79 4.85
C ASP A 225 -24.11 0.95 3.58
N LEU A 226 -23.42 1.41 2.53
CA LEU A 226 -23.27 0.73 1.25
C LEU A 226 -21.85 0.92 0.73
N ILE A 227 -21.25 -0.14 0.20
CA ILE A 227 -19.95 -0.08 -0.45
C ILE A 227 -20.10 -0.66 -1.84
N LEU A 228 -19.71 0.12 -2.84
CA LEU A 228 -19.79 -0.28 -4.25
C LEU A 228 -18.39 -0.43 -4.84
N PRO A 229 -18.10 -1.52 -5.54
CA PRO A 229 -16.79 -1.74 -6.14
C PRO A 229 -16.61 -0.91 -7.42
N ILE A 230 -15.53 -0.13 -7.47
CA ILE A 230 -15.04 0.56 -8.67
C ILE A 230 -13.87 -0.27 -9.21
N SER A 231 -14.23 -1.39 -9.81
CA SER A 231 -13.31 -2.47 -10.16
C SER A 231 -13.74 -3.16 -11.47
N ASP A 232 -12.80 -3.89 -12.08
CA ASP A 232 -12.94 -4.59 -13.37
C ASP A 232 -13.95 -5.77 -13.28
N THR A 233 -14.17 -6.48 -14.38
CA THR A 233 -15.14 -7.59 -14.46
C THR A 233 -14.75 -8.83 -13.64
N GLY A 234 -13.47 -8.95 -13.26
CA GLY A 234 -12.96 -10.04 -12.44
C GLY A 234 -12.21 -11.14 -13.20
N ASP A 235 -12.18 -11.12 -14.54
CA ASP A 235 -11.59 -12.20 -15.36
C ASP A 235 -10.11 -12.46 -15.08
N LYS A 236 -9.35 -11.41 -14.70
CA LYS A 236 -7.93 -11.46 -14.35
C LYS A 236 -7.67 -10.83 -12.97
N GLY A 237 -8.61 -11.04 -12.05
CA GLY A 237 -8.75 -10.26 -10.83
C GLY A 237 -9.63 -9.03 -11.05
N PHE A 238 -10.09 -8.40 -9.96
CA PHE A 238 -10.97 -7.24 -10.02
C PHE A 238 -10.22 -5.91 -10.17
N TRP A 239 -8.90 -5.88 -10.09
CA TRP A 239 -8.16 -4.65 -10.39
C TRP A 239 -8.24 -4.27 -11.87
N TYR A 240 -8.22 -2.98 -12.13
CA TYR A 240 -7.90 -2.49 -13.46
C TYR A 240 -6.41 -2.58 -13.72
N ARG A 241 -6.05 -3.02 -14.92
CA ARG A 241 -4.69 -2.91 -15.45
C ARG A 241 -4.56 -1.65 -16.31
N ILE A 242 -3.81 -0.67 -15.82
CA ILE A 242 -3.52 0.60 -16.51
C ILE A 242 -2.10 0.51 -17.08
N GLU A 243 -1.97 0.40 -18.41
CA GLU A 243 -0.69 0.09 -19.08
C GLU A 243 0.13 1.32 -19.49
N SER A 244 -0.50 2.49 -19.55
CA SER A 244 0.14 3.75 -19.95
C SER A 244 -0.59 4.96 -19.36
N GLU A 245 0.03 6.13 -19.44
CA GLU A 245 -0.54 7.40 -18.99
C GLU A 245 -1.83 7.83 -19.72
N THR A 246 -2.04 7.33 -20.94
CA THR A 246 -3.26 7.59 -21.72
C THR A 246 -4.37 6.59 -21.43
N ALA A 247 -4.06 5.47 -20.77
CA ALA A 247 -5.05 4.48 -20.41
C ALA A 247 -5.80 4.93 -19.15
N MET A 248 -7.11 5.08 -19.28
CA MET A 248 -8.02 5.32 -18.17
C MET A 248 -9.04 4.20 -18.11
N ARG A 249 -9.47 3.88 -16.89
CA ARG A 249 -10.44 2.81 -16.64
C ARG A 249 -11.55 3.39 -15.78
N PHE A 250 -12.79 3.07 -16.10
CA PHE A 250 -13.94 3.68 -15.46
C PHE A 250 -15.00 2.67 -15.09
N LYS A 251 -15.83 3.06 -14.13
CA LYS A 251 -17.08 2.39 -13.80
C LYS A 251 -18.21 3.41 -13.85
N GLU A 252 -19.32 3.02 -14.46
CA GLU A 252 -20.57 3.77 -14.35
C GLU A 252 -21.34 3.34 -13.12
N ILE A 253 -21.76 4.30 -12.31
CA ILE A 253 -22.44 4.04 -11.05
C ILE A 253 -23.59 5.00 -10.83
N ARG A 254 -24.69 4.49 -10.29
CA ARG A 254 -25.82 5.30 -9.83
C ARG A 254 -25.73 5.44 -8.32
N ILE A 255 -25.68 6.68 -7.84
CA ILE A 255 -25.61 6.97 -6.41
C ILE A 255 -27.05 7.06 -5.85
N PRO A 256 -27.37 6.36 -4.74
CA PRO A 256 -28.67 6.49 -4.09
C PRO A 256 -28.96 7.94 -3.71
N LYS A 257 -30.19 8.41 -3.99
CA LYS A 257 -30.56 9.82 -3.80
C LYS A 257 -30.50 10.30 -2.35
N ASN A 258 -30.52 9.38 -1.38
CA ASN A 258 -30.39 9.67 0.04
C ASN A 258 -28.94 9.60 0.56
N THR A 259 -27.94 9.54 -0.31
CA THR A 259 -26.53 9.51 0.10
C THR A 259 -26.10 10.86 0.67
N ARG A 260 -25.61 10.86 1.92
CA ARG A 260 -25.16 12.07 2.63
C ARG A 260 -23.64 12.25 2.68
N ARG A 261 -22.86 11.19 2.45
CA ARG A 261 -21.39 11.21 2.39
C ARG A 261 -20.88 10.15 1.42
N VAL A 262 -19.81 10.48 0.70
CA VAL A 262 -19.15 9.58 -0.27
C VAL A 262 -17.64 9.66 -0.10
N VAL A 263 -17.01 8.52 0.18
CA VAL A 263 -15.54 8.41 0.23
C VAL A 263 -15.09 7.32 -0.72
N LEU A 264 -14.10 7.61 -1.55
CA LEU A 264 -13.48 6.62 -2.42
C LEU A 264 -12.16 6.17 -1.79
N GLU A 265 -12.07 4.88 -1.42
CA GLU A 265 -10.82 4.24 -1.00
C GLU A 265 -10.23 3.52 -2.21
N PHE A 266 -9.04 3.90 -2.66
CA PHE A 266 -8.39 3.21 -3.78
C PHE A 266 -7.11 2.47 -3.36
N TYR A 267 -6.86 1.35 -4.03
CA TYR A 267 -5.71 0.48 -3.84
C TYR A 267 -4.79 0.58 -5.05
N VAL A 268 -3.47 0.61 -4.85
CA VAL A 268 -2.49 0.78 -5.93
C VAL A 268 -1.32 -0.18 -5.79
N SER A 269 -0.90 -0.78 -6.89
CA SER A 269 0.42 -1.44 -7.00
C SER A 269 1.00 -1.24 -8.40
N PHE A 270 2.33 -1.18 -8.48
CA PHE A 270 3.08 -0.80 -9.68
C PHE A 270 4.07 -1.90 -10.07
N HIS A 271 4.16 -2.20 -11.36
CA HIS A 271 4.78 -3.46 -11.80
C HIS A 271 5.56 -3.33 -13.10
N GLY A 272 6.29 -4.39 -13.45
CA GLY A 272 7.13 -4.43 -14.64
C GLY A 272 8.20 -3.34 -14.62
N ASN A 273 8.25 -2.48 -15.63
CA ASN A 273 9.25 -1.40 -15.69
C ASN A 273 9.00 -0.28 -14.66
N ASP A 274 7.83 -0.26 -14.03
CA ASP A 274 7.48 0.70 -12.97
C ASP A 274 7.56 0.12 -11.56
N GLU A 275 7.99 -1.12 -11.38
CA GLU A 275 8.23 -1.70 -10.04
C GLU A 275 9.18 -0.84 -9.19
N PHE A 276 10.14 -0.18 -9.85
CA PHE A 276 11.14 0.71 -9.24
C PHE A 276 11.03 2.16 -9.75
N TRP A 277 9.81 2.61 -10.08
CA TRP A 277 9.54 3.91 -10.74
C TRP A 277 10.28 5.09 -10.10
N TYR A 278 10.43 5.11 -8.77
CA TYR A 278 11.16 6.12 -8.00
C TYR A 278 12.65 6.25 -8.37
N SER A 279 13.16 5.34 -9.20
CA SER A 279 14.54 5.25 -9.64
C SER A 279 14.70 5.35 -11.17
N ASN A 280 13.61 5.59 -11.90
CA ASN A 280 13.62 5.63 -13.36
C ASN A 280 14.24 6.93 -13.89
N PRO A 281 15.25 6.85 -14.77
CA PRO A 281 15.82 8.03 -15.42
C PRO A 281 14.86 8.64 -16.46
N PRO A 282 15.10 9.88 -16.93
CA PRO A 282 14.33 10.46 -18.02
C PRO A 282 14.60 9.75 -19.37
N ASN A 283 13.63 9.82 -20.29
CA ASN A 283 13.74 9.23 -21.64
C ASN A 283 14.99 9.71 -22.40
N SER A 284 15.37 10.98 -22.23
CA SER A 284 16.55 11.56 -22.89
C SER A 284 17.85 10.88 -22.46
N TYR A 285 18.00 10.51 -21.18
CA TYR A 285 19.19 9.82 -20.69
C TYR A 285 19.32 8.42 -21.30
N VAL A 286 18.20 7.69 -21.36
CA VAL A 286 18.15 6.33 -21.93
C VAL A 286 18.47 6.37 -23.43
N THR A 287 17.87 7.32 -24.16
CA THR A 287 18.03 7.47 -25.61
C THR A 287 19.46 7.87 -25.98
N VAL A 288 20.01 8.91 -25.36
CA VAL A 288 21.36 9.42 -25.69
C VAL A 288 22.46 8.40 -25.40
N ASN A 289 22.28 7.58 -24.37
CA ASN A 289 23.25 6.54 -24.00
C ASN A 289 22.97 5.17 -24.65
N ASN A 290 21.97 5.07 -25.54
CA ASN A 290 21.57 3.83 -26.19
C ASN A 290 21.36 2.67 -25.20
N ILE A 291 20.74 2.96 -24.04
CA ILE A 291 20.48 1.96 -23.00
C ILE A 291 19.22 1.19 -23.38
N THR A 292 19.34 -0.11 -23.61
CA THR A 292 18.19 -0.98 -23.88
C THR A 292 17.47 -1.31 -22.57
N THR A 293 16.63 -0.40 -22.10
CA THR A 293 15.76 -0.61 -20.94
C THR A 293 14.38 -0.02 -21.18
N GLY A 294 13.33 -0.69 -20.71
CA GLY A 294 11.99 -0.11 -20.66
C GLY A 294 11.77 0.81 -19.46
N ARG A 295 12.77 1.00 -18.59
CA ARG A 295 12.68 1.84 -17.39
C ARG A 295 13.09 3.26 -17.68
N ALA A 296 12.10 4.08 -18.01
CA ALA A 296 12.31 5.48 -18.32
C ALA A 296 11.13 6.32 -17.82
N ASN A 297 10.83 7.41 -18.50
CA ASN A 297 9.77 8.37 -18.19
C ASN A 297 9.94 9.12 -16.87
N GLY A 298 11.17 9.16 -16.32
CA GLY A 298 11.46 9.84 -15.06
C GLY A 298 10.79 9.21 -13.85
N ALA A 299 11.09 9.74 -12.67
CA ALA A 299 10.75 9.12 -11.39
C ALA A 299 9.52 9.73 -10.70
N TYR A 300 8.51 10.16 -11.46
CA TYR A 300 7.28 10.73 -10.91
C TYR A 300 6.06 9.97 -11.44
N ARG A 301 5.13 9.63 -10.55
CA ARG A 301 3.90 8.90 -10.85
C ARG A 301 2.78 9.46 -9.97
N GLU A 302 1.61 9.68 -10.53
CA GLU A 302 0.45 10.19 -9.80
C GLU A 302 -0.79 9.40 -10.21
N VAL A 303 -1.40 8.68 -9.27
CA VAL A 303 -2.70 8.04 -9.48
C VAL A 303 -3.77 9.09 -9.23
N PHE A 304 -4.69 9.26 -10.17
CA PHE A 304 -5.73 10.27 -10.09
C PHE A 304 -7.11 9.69 -10.37
N VAL A 305 -8.13 10.38 -9.85
CA VAL A 305 -9.53 10.01 -10.02
C VAL A 305 -10.31 11.18 -10.57
N THR A 306 -11.11 10.94 -11.60
CA THR A 306 -12.07 11.88 -12.16
C THR A 306 -13.50 11.43 -11.86
N VAL A 307 -14.41 12.39 -11.71
CA VAL A 307 -15.86 12.19 -11.63
C VAL A 307 -16.46 12.98 -12.81
N ASP A 308 -17.08 12.28 -13.75
CA ASP A 308 -17.61 12.84 -15.00
C ASP A 308 -16.60 13.75 -15.72
N GLY A 309 -15.35 13.29 -15.83
CA GLY A 309 -14.24 14.01 -16.46
C GLY A 309 -13.60 15.12 -15.59
N GLN A 310 -14.14 15.42 -14.41
CA GLN A 310 -13.59 16.43 -13.50
C GLN A 310 -12.65 15.80 -12.47
N LEU A 311 -11.42 16.31 -12.33
CA LEU A 311 -10.47 15.83 -11.31
C LEU A 311 -11.06 15.98 -9.90
N ALA A 312 -11.21 14.84 -9.22
CA ALA A 312 -11.71 14.76 -7.85
C ALA A 312 -10.58 14.66 -6.81
N GLY A 313 -9.45 14.05 -7.19
CA GLY A 313 -8.28 13.97 -6.32
C GLY A 313 -7.19 13.08 -6.90
N SER A 314 -6.05 13.04 -6.22
CA SER A 314 -4.89 12.24 -6.65
C SER A 314 -3.93 11.88 -5.53
N GLU A 315 -3.03 10.94 -5.78
CA GLU A 315 -1.98 10.56 -4.85
C GLU A 315 -0.70 10.16 -5.60
N VAL A 316 0.44 10.61 -5.08
CA VAL A 316 1.72 9.95 -5.36
C VAL A 316 1.85 8.80 -4.37
N PRO A 317 1.80 7.53 -4.77
CA PRO A 317 1.73 6.44 -3.82
C PRO A 317 3.04 6.24 -3.04
N PHE A 318 2.92 5.68 -1.84
CA PHE A 318 4.06 5.17 -1.08
C PHE A 318 4.82 4.13 -1.91
N PRO A 319 6.15 4.26 -2.08
CA PRO A 319 6.95 3.33 -2.87
C PRO A 319 7.21 2.04 -2.09
N VAL A 320 6.19 1.19 -1.95
CA VAL A 320 6.32 -0.18 -1.42
C VAL A 320 7.45 -0.91 -2.16
N VAL A 321 8.36 -1.54 -1.42
CA VAL A 321 9.38 -2.40 -1.98
C VAL A 321 8.92 -3.84 -1.84
N PHE A 322 8.66 -4.54 -2.94
CA PHE A 322 8.26 -5.95 -2.88
C PHE A 322 9.43 -6.84 -2.45
N THR A 323 9.13 -8.06 -1.99
CA THR A 323 10.11 -8.89 -1.25
C THR A 323 11.24 -9.46 -2.11
N GLY A 324 11.21 -9.25 -3.43
CA GLY A 324 12.35 -9.47 -4.33
C GLY A 324 13.11 -8.22 -4.75
N GLY A 325 12.60 -7.03 -4.39
CA GLY A 325 13.05 -5.76 -4.94
C GLY A 325 14.35 -5.23 -4.33
N ILE A 326 15.12 -4.49 -5.14
CA ILE A 326 16.41 -3.84 -4.81
C ILE A 326 17.51 -4.85 -4.41
N ASN A 327 17.36 -5.49 -3.26
CA ASN A 327 18.19 -6.60 -2.79
C ASN A 327 17.29 -7.56 -1.98
N PRO A 328 16.99 -8.77 -2.49
CA PRO A 328 16.04 -9.68 -1.85
C PRO A 328 16.49 -10.17 -0.46
N LEU A 329 17.80 -10.11 -0.16
CA LEU A 329 18.34 -10.52 1.15
C LEU A 329 17.94 -9.56 2.28
N PHE A 330 17.46 -8.36 1.97
CA PHE A 330 17.00 -7.39 2.98
C PHE A 330 15.69 -7.79 3.64
N TRP A 331 14.87 -8.58 2.95
CA TRP A 331 13.48 -8.81 3.30
C TRP A 331 13.27 -10.12 4.05
N GLU A 332 14.29 -10.56 4.80
CA GLU A 332 14.32 -11.83 5.54
C GLU A 332 14.70 -11.65 7.03
N PRO A 333 13.87 -12.11 7.98
CA PRO A 333 12.47 -12.54 7.84
C PRO A 333 11.50 -11.34 7.84
N VAL A 334 12.02 -10.12 7.95
CA VAL A 334 11.23 -8.90 8.08
C VAL A 334 11.08 -8.27 6.71
N VAL A 335 9.86 -8.22 6.20
CA VAL A 335 9.59 -7.67 4.87
C VAL A 335 9.59 -6.14 4.89
N ALA A 336 9.59 -5.53 3.70
CA ALA A 336 9.50 -4.07 3.59
C ALA A 336 8.16 -3.54 4.14
N ILE A 337 8.15 -2.26 4.52
CA ILE A 337 6.94 -1.57 4.98
C ILE A 337 5.83 -1.67 3.93
N GLY A 338 4.67 -2.21 4.29
CA GLY A 338 3.50 -2.34 3.42
C GLY A 338 3.59 -3.44 2.36
N ALA A 339 4.58 -4.33 2.41
CA ALA A 339 4.69 -5.43 1.45
C ALA A 339 3.59 -6.48 1.67
N PHE A 340 3.26 -6.81 2.91
CA PHE A 340 2.23 -7.79 3.27
C PHE A 340 0.83 -7.17 3.40
N ASN A 341 0.72 -5.88 3.70
CA ASN A 341 -0.55 -5.15 3.71
C ASN A 341 -0.33 -3.79 3.04
N LEU A 342 -0.60 -3.70 1.73
CA LEU A 342 -0.32 -2.48 0.99
C LEU A 342 -1.20 -1.31 1.48
N PRO A 343 -0.66 -0.08 1.51
CA PRO A 343 -1.42 1.09 1.92
C PRO A 343 -2.60 1.40 0.99
N THR A 344 -3.68 1.93 1.55
CA THR A 344 -4.82 2.48 0.82
C THR A 344 -4.94 4.00 1.01
N TYR A 345 -5.75 4.62 0.15
CA TYR A 345 -5.86 6.06 0.07
C TYR A 345 -7.32 6.48 -0.06
N ASP A 346 -7.81 7.26 0.91
CA ASP A 346 -9.17 7.81 0.87
C ASP A 346 -9.20 9.18 0.17
N LEU A 347 -10.19 9.39 -0.70
CA LEU A 347 -10.59 10.67 -1.30
C LEU A 347 -12.02 11.00 -0.88
N GLU A 348 -12.23 12.21 -0.38
CA GLU A 348 -13.55 12.68 0.06
C GLU A 348 -14.31 13.26 -1.14
N LEU A 349 -15.31 12.53 -1.62
CA LEU A 349 -16.13 12.89 -2.78
C LEU A 349 -17.46 13.55 -2.39
N THR A 350 -17.76 13.68 -1.10
CA THR A 350 -18.97 14.38 -0.62
C THR A 350 -19.21 15.76 -1.27
N PRO A 351 -18.18 16.60 -1.55
CA PRO A 351 -18.38 17.85 -2.28
C PRO A 351 -19.01 17.70 -3.69
N PHE A 352 -18.95 16.52 -4.29
CA PHE A 352 -19.53 16.20 -5.62
C PHE A 352 -20.98 15.71 -5.54
N LEU A 353 -21.57 15.53 -4.35
CA LEU A 353 -22.96 15.05 -4.22
C LEU A 353 -23.99 15.96 -4.90
N GLY A 354 -23.69 17.26 -5.06
CA GLY A 354 -24.57 18.17 -5.79
C GLY A 354 -24.73 17.83 -7.28
N THR A 355 -23.77 17.11 -7.88
CA THR A 355 -23.86 16.62 -9.26
C THR A 355 -24.21 15.15 -9.33
N LEU A 356 -23.80 14.35 -8.34
CA LEU A 356 -23.98 12.89 -8.31
C LEU A 356 -25.39 12.42 -7.92
N LEU A 357 -26.24 13.28 -7.35
CA LEU A 357 -27.57 12.91 -6.85
C LEU A 357 -28.71 13.19 -7.85
N ASP A 358 -28.42 13.24 -9.15
CA ASP A 358 -29.43 13.49 -10.18
C ASP A 358 -30.22 12.22 -10.60
N GLY A 359 -29.83 11.05 -10.07
CA GLY A 359 -30.44 9.75 -10.36
C GLY A 359 -29.95 9.08 -11.65
N LYS A 360 -28.98 9.67 -12.35
CA LYS A 360 -28.33 9.09 -13.52
C LYS A 360 -27.10 8.29 -13.10
N ALA A 361 -26.51 7.61 -14.10
CA ALA A 361 -25.22 6.98 -13.93
C ALA A 361 -24.12 8.04 -14.13
N HIS A 362 -23.09 7.97 -13.29
CA HIS A 362 -21.91 8.83 -13.33
C HIS A 362 -20.67 7.99 -13.55
N GLN A 363 -19.70 8.55 -14.26
CA GLN A 363 -18.43 7.89 -14.54
C GLN A 363 -17.41 8.26 -13.46
N ILE A 364 -16.92 7.24 -12.76
CA ILE A 364 -15.74 7.35 -11.90
C ILE A 364 -14.59 6.72 -12.65
N GLU A 365 -13.63 7.53 -13.07
CA GLU A 365 -12.47 7.08 -13.84
C GLU A 365 -11.18 7.17 -13.02
N ILE A 366 -10.28 6.23 -13.27
CA ILE A 366 -8.98 6.12 -12.59
C ILE A 366 -7.89 6.05 -13.65
N GLY A 367 -6.83 6.85 -13.45
CA GLY A 367 -5.66 6.92 -14.33
C GLY A 367 -4.35 7.02 -13.56
N VAL A 368 -3.23 6.86 -14.26
CA VAL A 368 -1.88 7.00 -13.69
C VAL A 368 -1.04 7.93 -14.57
N ALA A 369 -0.83 9.16 -14.12
CA ALA A 369 0.01 10.13 -14.82
C ALA A 369 1.48 9.71 -14.80
N ASP A 370 2.17 9.93 -15.93
CA ASP A 370 3.56 9.52 -16.20
C ASP A 370 3.81 7.99 -16.07
N GLY A 371 2.76 7.16 -15.94
CA GLY A 371 2.85 5.71 -15.76
C GLY A 371 3.29 4.96 -17.01
N ILE A 372 4.12 3.92 -16.84
CA ILE A 372 4.56 3.01 -17.90
C ILE A 372 4.40 1.54 -17.49
N SER A 373 4.50 0.64 -18.46
CA SER A 373 4.42 -0.82 -18.28
C SER A 373 3.03 -1.26 -17.80
N TYR A 374 2.77 -1.24 -16.49
CA TYR A 374 1.42 -1.38 -15.96
C TYR A 374 1.33 -1.10 -14.46
N TRP A 375 0.13 -0.67 -14.06
CA TRP A 375 -0.31 -0.43 -12.71
C TRP A 375 -1.61 -1.21 -12.47
N LEU A 376 -1.74 -1.81 -11.29
CA LEU A 376 -2.97 -2.47 -10.86
C LEU A 376 -3.67 -1.56 -9.86
N VAL A 377 -4.87 -1.11 -10.22
CA VAL A 377 -5.63 -0.11 -9.47
C VAL A 377 -7.11 -0.46 -9.45
N ASP A 378 -7.76 -0.29 -8.32
CA ASP A 378 -9.22 -0.34 -8.14
C ASP A 378 -9.59 0.47 -6.90
N ALA A 379 -10.88 0.59 -6.65
CA ALA A 379 -11.38 1.32 -5.50
C ALA A 379 -12.70 0.77 -4.94
N ASN A 380 -12.95 1.12 -3.69
CA ASN A 380 -14.18 0.87 -2.96
C ASN A 380 -14.86 2.22 -2.71
N LEU A 381 -16.08 2.39 -3.23
CA LEU A 381 -16.88 3.59 -3.01
C LEU A 381 -17.76 3.39 -1.77
N HIS A 382 -17.37 4.04 -0.67
CA HIS A 382 -18.05 4.02 0.61
C HIS A 382 -19.15 5.11 0.65
N LEU A 383 -20.40 4.69 0.86
CA LEU A 383 -21.59 5.56 0.88
C LEU A 383 -22.27 5.50 2.25
N TRP A 384 -22.47 6.68 2.86
CA TRP A 384 -23.33 6.81 4.03
C TRP A 384 -24.66 7.40 3.60
N LEU A 385 -25.75 6.77 4.02
CA LEU A 385 -27.12 7.09 3.63
C LEU A 385 -27.84 7.83 4.77
N ASP A 386 -28.83 8.63 4.41
CA ASP A 386 -29.84 9.14 5.34
C ASP A 386 -30.98 8.13 5.41
N HIS A 387 -31.11 7.44 6.55
CA HIS A 387 -32.16 6.45 6.77
C HIS A 387 -33.53 7.06 7.05
N ASN A 388 -33.59 8.37 7.35
CA ASN A 388 -34.84 9.07 7.64
C ASN A 388 -35.43 9.79 6.42
N SER A 389 -34.77 9.71 5.26
CA SER A 389 -35.24 10.35 4.03
C SER A 389 -34.95 9.49 2.80
N HIS A 390 -35.84 9.55 1.81
CA HIS A 390 -35.64 8.90 0.51
C HIS A 390 -34.72 9.70 -0.42
N SER A 391 -34.45 10.96 -0.10
CA SER A 391 -33.54 11.82 -0.87
C SER A 391 -32.95 12.93 0.00
N VAL A 392 -31.76 13.40 -0.34
CA VAL A 392 -31.13 14.59 0.26
C VAL A 392 -30.99 15.71 -0.77
N GLU A 393 -30.91 16.96 -0.31
CA GLU A 393 -30.59 18.10 -1.16
C GLU A 393 -29.08 18.34 -1.11
N ALA A 394 -28.42 18.57 -2.24
CA ALA A 394 -26.99 18.88 -2.26
C ALA A 394 -26.64 19.90 -3.34
N LYS A 395 -25.54 20.62 -3.15
CA LYS A 395 -24.97 21.49 -4.19
C LYS A 395 -23.46 21.54 -4.10
N SER A 396 -22.81 21.37 -5.24
CA SER A 396 -21.37 21.54 -5.40
C SER A 396 -21.05 23.02 -5.61
N LYS A 397 -20.16 23.59 -4.78
CA LYS A 397 -19.95 25.04 -4.64
C LYS A 397 -18.56 25.47 -5.11
N VAL A 398 -18.09 24.95 -6.25
CA VAL A 398 -16.80 25.24 -6.91
C VAL A 398 -15.67 24.27 -6.53
N ASN A 399 -15.07 23.67 -7.57
CA ASN A 399 -13.77 23.02 -7.53
C ASN A 399 -12.76 24.11 -7.95
N LEU A 400 -11.88 24.56 -7.05
CA LEU A 400 -10.84 25.50 -7.47
C LEU A 400 -9.90 24.73 -8.41
N ASN A 401 -9.64 25.28 -9.60
CA ASN A 401 -8.75 24.66 -10.59
C ASN A 401 -7.48 24.14 -9.89
N PRO A 402 -7.26 22.81 -9.90
CA PRO A 402 -6.20 22.20 -9.13
C PRO A 402 -4.86 22.76 -9.60
N VAL A 403 -4.13 23.44 -8.71
CA VAL A 403 -2.84 24.03 -9.06
C VAL A 403 -1.83 22.90 -9.08
N PHE A 404 -1.35 22.54 -10.28
CA PHE A 404 -0.28 21.58 -10.48
C PHE A 404 0.96 22.28 -11.02
N ARG A 405 2.10 22.00 -10.40
CA ARG A 405 3.41 22.49 -10.84
C ARG A 405 4.38 21.33 -10.83
N ILE A 406 5.14 21.19 -11.92
CA ILE A 406 6.19 20.19 -12.02
C ILE A 406 7.43 20.78 -12.69
N GLU A 407 8.57 20.60 -12.04
CA GLU A 407 9.88 21.02 -12.51
C GLU A 407 10.74 19.78 -12.71
N ARG A 408 11.35 19.65 -13.90
CA ARG A 408 12.26 18.56 -14.24
C ARG A 408 13.61 19.16 -14.61
N GLY A 409 14.67 18.75 -13.90
CA GLY A 409 16.05 19.13 -14.17
C GLY A 409 16.88 17.91 -14.54
N SER A 410 17.66 18.00 -15.61
CA SER A 410 18.51 16.91 -16.10
C SER A 410 19.87 17.46 -16.53
N VAL A 411 20.94 16.91 -15.97
CA VAL A 411 22.32 17.25 -16.35
C VAL A 411 23.12 15.95 -16.37
N PHE A 412 23.68 15.59 -17.52
CA PHE A 412 24.45 14.36 -17.65
C PHE A 412 25.49 14.45 -18.77
N ARG A 413 26.55 13.66 -18.64
CA ARG A 413 27.55 13.41 -19.67
C ARG A 413 27.77 11.90 -19.72
N GLN A 414 27.43 11.29 -20.85
CA GLN A 414 27.42 9.83 -20.97
C GLN A 414 26.57 9.21 -19.84
N LEU A 415 27.11 8.20 -19.14
CA LEU A 415 26.43 7.47 -18.07
C LEU A 415 26.42 8.18 -16.71
N ASP A 416 27.14 9.30 -16.57
CA ASP A 416 27.20 10.04 -15.32
C ASP A 416 26.29 11.28 -15.38
N GLY A 417 25.45 11.46 -14.36
CA GLY A 417 24.45 12.51 -14.40
C GLY A 417 23.62 12.65 -13.14
N SER A 418 22.83 13.72 -13.09
CA SER A 418 21.88 14.02 -12.02
C SER A 418 20.54 14.44 -12.61
N PHE A 419 19.48 13.82 -12.12
CA PHE A 419 18.09 14.07 -12.51
C PHE A 419 17.30 14.48 -11.28
N LYS A 420 16.58 15.59 -11.37
CA LYS A 420 15.77 16.14 -10.28
C LYS A 420 14.35 16.34 -10.77
N ILE A 421 13.38 15.92 -9.97
CA ILE A 421 11.97 16.22 -10.19
C ILE A 421 11.41 16.84 -8.93
N LYS A 422 10.70 17.96 -9.07
CA LYS A 422 9.87 18.54 -8.02
C LYS A 422 8.46 18.66 -8.56
N ALA A 423 7.48 18.20 -7.80
CA ALA A 423 6.09 18.38 -8.16
C ALA A 423 5.27 18.82 -6.95
N GLU A 424 4.32 19.71 -7.17
CA GLU A 424 3.40 20.17 -6.14
C GLU A 424 1.98 20.20 -6.71
N ARG A 425 1.01 19.72 -5.94
CA ARG A 425 -0.41 19.88 -6.26
C ARG A 425 -1.18 20.39 -5.06
N VAL A 426 -2.16 21.24 -5.32
CA VAL A 426 -3.19 21.65 -4.35
C VAL A 426 -4.56 21.54 -5.02
N CYS A 427 -5.47 20.78 -4.41
CA CYS A 427 -6.86 20.62 -4.81
C CYS A 427 -7.75 21.07 -3.64
N ASN A 428 -8.83 21.78 -3.94
CA ASN A 428 -9.83 22.19 -2.97
C ASN A 428 -11.22 22.06 -3.57
N SER A 429 -12.07 21.29 -2.90
CA SER A 429 -13.44 21.01 -3.34
C SER A 429 -14.41 21.31 -2.19
N ILE A 430 -15.47 22.05 -2.48
CA ILE A 430 -16.47 22.46 -1.49
C ILE A 430 -17.86 22.09 -2.00
N GLY A 431 -18.68 21.49 -1.15
CA GLY A 431 -20.09 21.24 -1.44
C GLY A 431 -20.88 21.17 -0.14
N TRP A 432 -22.20 21.37 -0.22
CA TRP A 432 -23.07 21.21 0.94
C TRP A 432 -24.13 20.14 0.67
N VAL A 433 -24.54 19.47 1.74
CA VAL A 433 -25.58 18.45 1.74
C VAL A 433 -26.54 18.75 2.89
N LYS A 434 -27.83 18.75 2.61
CA LYS A 434 -28.92 18.91 3.56
C LYS A 434 -29.71 17.62 3.62
N TRP A 435 -29.73 17.01 4.79
CA TRP A 435 -30.44 15.77 5.09
C TRP A 435 -31.18 15.90 6.43
N SER A 436 -31.75 14.80 6.93
CA SER A 436 -32.57 14.79 8.14
C SER A 436 -31.92 15.41 9.40
N ALA A 437 -30.59 15.42 9.50
CA ALA A 437 -29.88 16.00 10.66
C ALA A 437 -29.53 17.49 10.48
N GLY A 438 -29.79 18.09 9.31
CA GLY A 438 -29.46 19.48 9.02
C GLY A 438 -28.71 19.65 7.70
N ASN A 439 -28.19 20.87 7.48
CA ASN A 439 -27.36 21.20 6.31
C ASN A 439 -25.92 21.41 6.74
N PHE A 440 -25.01 20.72 6.05
CA PHE A 440 -23.59 20.72 6.35
C PHE A 440 -22.78 20.96 5.09
N THR A 441 -21.78 21.83 5.20
CA THR A 441 -20.80 22.08 4.16
C THR A 441 -19.57 21.22 4.41
N THR A 442 -19.16 20.46 3.40
CA THR A 442 -17.92 19.70 3.39
C THR A 442 -16.89 20.42 2.55
N THR A 443 -15.73 20.69 3.15
CA THR A 443 -14.53 21.19 2.47
C THR A 443 -13.47 20.11 2.47
N PHE A 444 -13.04 19.66 1.28
CA PHE A 444 -11.92 18.75 1.10
C PHE A 444 -10.72 19.49 0.51
N LEU A 445 -9.64 19.53 1.27
CA LEU A 445 -8.35 20.08 0.86
C LEU A 445 -7.32 18.95 0.73
N GLN A 446 -6.74 18.81 -0.44
CA GLN A 446 -5.64 17.88 -0.70
C GLN A 446 -4.43 18.66 -1.21
N SER A 447 -3.26 18.35 -0.67
CA SER A 447 -2.01 18.86 -1.23
C SER A 447 -0.87 17.87 -1.08
N TYR A 448 0.08 17.91 -2.00
CA TYR A 448 1.34 17.22 -1.83
C TYR A 448 2.52 18.02 -2.36
N LYS A 449 3.70 17.71 -1.82
CA LYS A 449 5.00 18.12 -2.33
C LYS A 449 5.84 16.88 -2.56
N PHE A 450 6.32 16.72 -3.78
CA PHE A 450 7.14 15.62 -4.25
C PHE A 450 8.52 16.15 -4.61
N ASN A 451 9.56 15.46 -4.16
CA ASN A 451 10.94 15.73 -4.56
C ASN A 451 11.65 14.40 -4.82
N ASN A 452 12.30 14.29 -5.96
CA ASN A 452 13.14 13.15 -6.33
C ASN A 452 14.48 13.63 -6.89
N LEU A 453 15.54 12.92 -6.54
CA LEU A 453 16.89 13.07 -7.04
C LEU A 453 17.42 11.69 -7.40
N ILE A 454 17.85 11.51 -8.65
CA ILE A 454 18.65 10.38 -9.09
C ILE A 454 20.04 10.91 -9.47
N ARG A 455 21.09 10.19 -9.07
CA ARG A 455 22.47 10.49 -9.46
C ARG A 455 23.17 9.21 -9.90
N PHE A 456 23.73 9.21 -11.10
CA PHE A 456 24.65 8.19 -11.60
C PHE A 456 26.08 8.75 -11.57
N GLN A 457 27.03 7.94 -11.13
CA GLN A 457 28.44 8.29 -11.07
C GLN A 457 29.30 7.07 -11.38
N LYS A 458 30.59 7.32 -11.59
CA LYS A 458 31.59 6.27 -11.86
C LYS A 458 31.20 5.48 -13.10
N ASN A 459 30.89 6.21 -14.18
CA ASN A 459 30.42 5.66 -15.43
C ASN A 459 29.16 4.77 -15.24
N GLY A 460 28.18 5.26 -14.48
CA GLY A 460 26.93 4.56 -14.19
C GLY A 460 27.00 3.41 -13.18
N THR A 461 28.19 3.02 -12.70
CA THR A 461 28.35 1.90 -11.74
C THR A 461 27.90 2.22 -10.32
N TYR A 462 27.74 3.51 -9.99
CA TYR A 462 27.16 3.97 -8.74
C TYR A 462 25.84 4.71 -9.01
N LYS A 463 24.77 4.31 -8.34
CA LYS A 463 23.45 4.97 -8.39
C LYS A 463 23.05 5.42 -6.99
N LEU A 464 22.57 6.65 -6.87
CA LEU A 464 21.94 7.20 -5.67
C LEU A 464 20.55 7.72 -6.02
N VAL A 465 19.55 7.31 -5.27
CA VAL A 465 18.18 7.78 -5.33
C VAL A 465 17.81 8.40 -4.00
N LYS A 466 17.24 9.60 -4.02
CA LYS A 466 16.62 10.23 -2.85
C LYS A 466 15.25 10.73 -3.25
N GLN A 467 14.21 10.23 -2.60
CA GLN A 467 12.84 10.65 -2.79
C GLN A 467 12.25 11.11 -1.47
N LYS A 468 11.38 12.12 -1.53
CA LYS A 468 10.63 12.61 -0.40
C LYS A 468 9.28 13.11 -0.87
N VAL A 469 8.23 12.50 -0.35
CA VAL A 469 6.87 12.98 -0.54
C VAL A 469 6.33 13.47 0.79
N LYS A 470 5.57 14.56 0.74
CA LYS A 470 4.76 15.06 1.85
C LYS A 470 3.35 15.27 1.30
N ALA A 471 2.38 14.53 1.80
CA ALA A 471 0.97 14.68 1.45
C ALA A 471 0.18 15.15 2.68
N ASN A 472 -0.79 16.02 2.46
CA ASN A 472 -1.72 16.50 3.47
C ASN A 472 -3.13 16.46 2.89
N ARG A 473 -4.03 15.77 3.59
CA ARG A 473 -5.45 15.78 3.30
C ARG A 473 -6.18 16.33 4.51
N GLN A 474 -7.15 17.20 4.29
CA GLN A 474 -8.01 17.73 5.32
C GLN A 474 -9.45 17.73 4.85
N VAL A 475 -10.34 17.19 5.68
CA VAL A 475 -11.78 17.27 5.50
C VAL A 475 -12.33 18.10 6.66
N LYS A 476 -13.12 19.12 6.35
CA LYS A 476 -13.86 19.91 7.34
C LYS A 476 -15.35 19.82 7.08
N PHE A 477 -16.13 19.69 8.15
CA PHE A 477 -17.58 19.72 8.12
C PHE A 477 -18.06 20.92 8.94
N GLU A 478 -18.82 21.80 8.29
CA GLU A 478 -19.33 23.04 8.87
C GLU A 478 -20.86 23.04 8.85
N ASN A 479 -21.50 23.57 9.90
CA ASN A 479 -22.96 23.74 9.92
C ASN A 479 -23.39 24.98 9.12
N GLN A 480 -24.71 25.23 9.07
CA GLN A 480 -25.31 26.40 8.37
C GLN A 480 -24.77 27.77 8.83
N VAL A 481 -24.29 27.87 10.08
CA VAL A 481 -23.78 29.11 10.68
C VAL A 481 -22.26 29.25 10.50
N GLY A 482 -21.62 28.30 9.80
CA GLY A 482 -20.17 28.30 9.55
C GLY A 482 -19.32 27.75 10.71
N GLN A 483 -19.93 27.14 11.72
CA GLN A 483 -19.20 26.51 12.80
C GLN A 483 -18.67 25.14 12.35
N VAL A 484 -17.37 24.92 12.53
CA VAL A 484 -16.73 23.61 12.28
C VAL A 484 -17.21 22.62 13.32
N ILE A 485 -18.00 21.63 12.89
CA ILE A 485 -18.48 20.54 13.76
C ILE A 485 -17.47 19.40 13.78
N ALA A 486 -16.74 19.20 12.68
CA ALA A 486 -15.73 18.18 12.59
C ALA A 486 -14.60 18.56 11.64
N SER A 487 -13.39 18.13 11.98
CA SER A 487 -12.24 18.25 11.11
C SER A 487 -11.38 17.01 11.23
N ARG A 488 -10.99 16.50 10.07
CA ARG A 488 -10.11 15.35 9.91
C ARG A 488 -8.92 15.76 9.08
N SER A 489 -7.73 15.35 9.49
CA SER A 489 -6.55 15.55 8.67
C SER A 489 -5.61 14.37 8.74
N VAL A 490 -5.06 14.02 7.59
CA VAL A 490 -4.02 13.00 7.46
C VAL A 490 -2.81 13.65 6.82
N LYS A 491 -1.67 13.61 7.52
CA LYS A 491 -0.38 14.04 7.01
C LYS A 491 0.51 12.84 6.84
N ARG A 492 0.97 12.58 5.62
CA ARG A 492 1.90 11.51 5.28
C ARG A 492 3.23 12.09 4.83
N LYS A 493 4.32 11.49 5.29
CA LYS A 493 5.67 11.78 4.83
C LYS A 493 6.43 10.48 4.72
N TYR A 494 6.94 10.18 3.53
CA TYR A 494 7.71 8.98 3.29
C TYR A 494 8.99 9.30 2.50
N PRO A 495 10.12 9.52 3.20
CA PRO A 495 11.43 9.60 2.56
C PRO A 495 11.92 8.19 2.15
N LEU A 496 12.64 8.14 1.03
CA LEU A 496 13.32 6.95 0.52
C LEU A 496 14.72 7.36 0.06
N SER A 497 15.72 6.57 0.43
CA SER A 497 17.09 6.69 -0.04
C SER A 497 17.60 5.31 -0.44
N VAL A 498 18.06 5.17 -1.67
CA VAL A 498 18.64 3.93 -2.19
C VAL A 498 19.99 4.25 -2.79
N SER A 499 21.04 3.54 -2.38
CA SER A 499 22.34 3.63 -3.04
C SER A 499 22.81 2.25 -3.46
N THR A 500 23.21 2.10 -4.72
CA THR A 500 23.80 0.87 -5.24
C THR A 500 25.17 1.16 -5.85
N ALA A 501 26.09 0.20 -5.71
CA ALA A 501 27.38 0.22 -6.38
C ALA A 501 27.68 -1.17 -6.95
N THR A 502 28.00 -1.22 -8.24
CA THR A 502 28.36 -2.45 -8.94
C THR A 502 29.88 -2.52 -9.08
N LEU A 503 30.48 -3.63 -8.65
CA LEU A 503 31.91 -3.92 -8.75
C LEU A 503 32.13 -5.25 -9.48
N PRO A 504 33.31 -5.49 -10.08
CA PRO A 504 33.67 -6.80 -10.59
C PRO A 504 33.59 -7.87 -9.51
N GLY A 505 33.04 -9.04 -9.85
CA GLY A 505 32.93 -10.17 -8.93
C GLY A 505 34.23 -10.96 -8.80
N SER A 506 34.24 -11.94 -7.89
CA SER A 506 35.42 -12.78 -7.62
C SER A 506 35.63 -13.87 -8.68
N ARG A 507 34.61 -14.15 -9.48
CA ARG A 507 34.58 -15.22 -10.48
C ARG A 507 34.31 -14.63 -11.87
N LYS A 508 34.63 -15.40 -12.91
CA LYS A 508 34.28 -15.03 -14.28
C LYS A 508 32.76 -14.89 -14.41
N ASN A 509 32.32 -13.82 -15.08
CA ASN A 509 30.91 -13.46 -15.30
C ASN A 509 30.11 -13.26 -14.00
N THR A 510 30.76 -12.84 -12.91
CA THR A 510 30.05 -12.39 -11.71
C THR A 510 30.31 -10.92 -11.44
N TYR A 511 29.37 -10.29 -10.73
CA TYR A 511 29.51 -8.92 -10.23
C TYR A 511 29.08 -8.86 -8.77
N LEU A 512 29.62 -7.90 -8.03
CA LEU A 512 29.25 -7.60 -6.66
C LEU A 512 28.33 -6.37 -6.64
N LEU A 513 27.14 -6.51 -6.07
CA LEU A 513 26.24 -5.37 -5.85
C LEU A 513 26.22 -4.99 -4.38
N LEU A 514 26.79 -3.83 -4.05
CA LEU A 514 26.67 -3.20 -2.73
C LEU A 514 25.40 -2.37 -2.70
N THR A 515 24.59 -2.50 -1.66
CA THR A 515 23.29 -1.83 -1.56
C THR A 515 23.07 -1.25 -0.16
N ASN A 516 22.57 -0.03 -0.10
CA ASN A 516 21.96 0.55 1.10
C ASN A 516 20.56 1.06 0.75
N VAL A 517 19.59 0.77 1.62
CA VAL A 517 18.22 1.28 1.55
C VAL A 517 17.85 1.87 2.89
N SER A 518 17.26 3.06 2.88
CA SER A 518 16.64 3.68 4.05
C SER A 518 15.30 4.24 3.61
N HIS A 519 14.22 3.82 4.24
CA HIS A 519 12.89 4.35 3.97
C HIS A 519 12.03 4.40 5.22
N SER A 520 11.06 5.30 5.23
CA SER A 520 10.11 5.37 6.33
C SER A 520 8.73 5.83 5.88
N MET A 521 7.75 5.51 6.71
CA MET A 521 6.39 6.02 6.63
C MET A 521 6.08 6.73 7.94
N ASN A 522 5.85 8.04 7.86
CA ASN A 522 5.44 8.88 8.97
C ASN A 522 4.03 9.39 8.69
N GLU A 523 3.09 9.02 9.54
CA GLU A 523 1.70 9.43 9.44
C GLU A 523 1.27 10.15 10.71
N LYS A 524 0.51 11.23 10.52
CA LYS A 524 -0.17 11.95 11.59
C LYS A 524 -1.63 12.08 11.22
N TYR A 525 -2.47 11.45 12.01
CA TYR A 525 -3.91 11.57 11.92
C TYR A 525 -4.39 12.54 12.99
N SER A 526 -5.34 13.38 12.64
CA SER A 526 -6.05 14.22 13.59
C SER A 526 -7.52 14.15 13.27
N ASN A 527 -8.34 13.79 14.25
CA ASN A 527 -9.80 13.76 14.16
C ASN A 527 -10.34 14.45 15.41
N GLY A 528 -10.82 15.69 15.25
CA GLY A 528 -11.17 16.54 16.39
C GLY A 528 -10.00 16.72 17.37
N GLY A 529 -10.22 16.39 18.65
CA GLY A 529 -9.20 16.43 19.71
C GLY A 529 -8.21 15.25 19.72
N SER A 530 -8.51 14.17 18.99
CA SER A 530 -7.68 12.96 18.96
C SER A 530 -6.56 13.08 17.93
N LYS A 531 -5.34 12.73 18.33
CA LYS A 531 -4.16 12.71 17.46
C LYS A 531 -3.52 11.34 17.51
N ILE A 532 -3.27 10.75 16.35
CA ILE A 532 -2.53 9.50 16.21
C ILE A 532 -1.26 9.80 15.42
N HIS A 533 -0.15 9.27 15.89
CA HIS A 533 1.13 9.33 15.20
C HIS A 533 1.67 7.94 14.96
N VAL A 534 1.94 7.62 13.70
CA VAL A 534 2.57 6.37 13.28
C VAL A 534 3.92 6.71 12.65
N HIS A 535 4.97 6.01 13.06
CA HIS A 535 6.30 6.13 12.48
C HIS A 535 6.91 4.75 12.30
N ASN A 536 7.09 4.35 11.05
CA ASN A 536 7.73 3.09 10.67
C ASN A 536 8.97 3.43 9.84
N SER A 537 10.16 3.02 10.27
CA SER A 537 11.42 3.27 9.56
C SER A 537 12.23 2.00 9.45
N GLN A 538 12.85 1.79 8.30
CA GLN A 538 13.62 0.60 8.00
C GLN A 538 14.90 0.99 7.26
N ASP A 539 16.02 0.51 7.78
CA ASP A 539 17.36 0.72 7.25
C ASP A 539 18.00 -0.64 6.96
N SER A 540 18.44 -0.83 5.72
CA SER A 540 19.01 -2.07 5.23
C SER A 540 20.35 -1.83 4.53
N VAL A 541 21.34 -2.67 4.83
CA VAL A 541 22.66 -2.66 4.21
C VAL A 541 23.07 -4.08 3.87
N GLY A 542 23.71 -4.24 2.72
CA GLY A 542 24.26 -5.53 2.36
C GLY A 542 24.92 -5.56 1.00
N TRP A 543 25.34 -6.76 0.63
CA TRP A 543 25.96 -7.02 -0.64
C TRP A 543 25.55 -8.40 -1.14
N MET A 544 25.60 -8.57 -2.46
CA MET A 544 25.44 -9.86 -3.11
C MET A 544 26.42 -10.03 -4.26
N GLU A 545 27.01 -11.21 -4.37
CA GLU A 545 27.68 -11.66 -5.58
C GLU A 545 26.68 -12.36 -6.47
N VAL A 546 26.56 -11.87 -7.70
CA VAL A 546 25.52 -12.26 -8.64
C VAL A 546 26.15 -12.75 -9.93
N ARG A 547 25.57 -13.81 -10.51
CA ARG A 547 25.78 -14.20 -11.90
C ARG A 547 24.46 -14.01 -12.62
N ASP A 548 24.44 -13.11 -13.60
CA ASP A 548 23.21 -12.78 -14.32
C ASP A 548 22.10 -12.40 -13.34
N HIS A 549 21.05 -13.22 -13.14
CA HIS A 549 19.98 -12.99 -12.16
C HIS A 549 20.12 -13.77 -10.84
N SER A 550 21.09 -14.68 -10.74
CA SER A 550 21.20 -15.61 -9.60
C SER A 550 22.15 -15.10 -8.53
N VAL A 551 21.64 -14.96 -7.30
CA VAL A 551 22.45 -14.61 -6.12
C VAL A 551 23.22 -15.86 -5.70
N LEU A 552 24.55 -15.78 -5.80
CA LEU A 552 25.46 -16.87 -5.47
C LEU A 552 25.90 -16.84 -4.01
N SER A 553 26.10 -15.64 -3.48
CA SER A 553 26.44 -15.39 -2.08
C SER A 553 26.07 -13.96 -1.71
N GLY A 554 25.90 -13.68 -0.42
CA GLY A 554 25.60 -12.34 0.04
C GLY A 554 25.45 -12.26 1.54
N LYS A 555 25.44 -11.02 2.03
CA LYS A 555 25.13 -10.70 3.42
C LYS A 555 24.23 -9.49 3.46
N ALA A 556 23.32 -9.48 4.42
CA ALA A 556 22.35 -8.42 4.59
C ALA A 556 22.06 -8.19 6.06
N LYS A 557 21.78 -6.94 6.41
CA LYS A 557 21.26 -6.54 7.71
C LYS A 557 20.11 -5.58 7.49
N THR A 558 19.01 -5.79 8.21
CA THR A 558 17.85 -4.91 8.22
C THR A 558 17.51 -4.57 9.66
N LYS A 559 17.41 -3.28 9.94
CA LYS A 559 16.88 -2.75 11.20
C LYS A 559 15.56 -2.05 10.90
N GLN A 560 14.52 -2.37 11.65
CA GLN A 560 13.23 -1.70 11.54
C GLN A 560 12.77 -1.25 12.91
N SER A 561 12.20 -0.04 12.99
CA SER A 561 11.50 0.46 14.16
C SER A 561 10.11 0.94 13.78
N PHE A 562 9.11 0.43 14.47
CA PHE A 562 7.71 0.82 14.37
C PHE A 562 7.28 1.50 15.67
N MET A 563 6.65 2.65 15.56
CA MET A 563 6.06 3.40 16.66
C MET A 563 4.63 3.79 16.31
N TYR A 564 3.73 3.61 17.26
CA TYR A 564 2.37 4.10 17.23
C TYR A 564 2.12 4.86 18.54
N ARG A 565 1.51 6.03 18.47
CA ARG A 565 1.13 6.82 19.64
C ARG A 565 -0.20 7.50 19.41
N ASP A 566 -1.14 7.30 20.32
CA ASP A 566 -2.35 8.11 20.45
C ASP A 566 -2.45 8.69 21.88
N ARG A 567 -3.64 9.11 22.30
CA ARG A 567 -3.85 9.69 23.64
C ARG A 567 -3.72 8.65 24.77
N LEU A 568 -4.05 7.39 24.51
CA LEU A 568 -4.18 6.32 25.51
C LEU A 568 -3.12 5.22 25.34
N THR A 569 -2.68 5.00 24.10
CA THR A 569 -1.81 3.90 23.71
C THR A 569 -0.52 4.44 23.13
N CYS A 570 0.60 3.93 23.61
CA CYS A 570 1.87 4.05 22.92
C CYS A 570 2.45 2.66 22.71
N TYR A 571 2.87 2.35 21.49
CA TYR A 571 3.45 1.07 21.14
C TYR A 571 4.73 1.31 20.35
N PHE A 572 5.78 0.59 20.71
CA PHE A 572 7.05 0.61 20.02
C PHE A 572 7.55 -0.82 19.82
N ARG A 573 8.02 -1.14 18.61
CA ARG A 573 8.69 -2.39 18.30
C ARG A 573 9.93 -2.11 17.47
N SER A 574 11.06 -2.67 17.90
CA SER A 574 12.34 -2.59 17.18
C SER A 574 12.84 -3.99 16.86
N VAL A 575 13.14 -4.23 15.60
CA VAL A 575 13.63 -5.51 15.11
C VAL A 575 14.96 -5.32 14.39
N ASN A 576 15.88 -6.25 14.63
CA ASN A 576 17.10 -6.41 13.86
C ASN A 576 17.13 -7.80 13.24
N ALA A 577 17.40 -7.86 11.94
CA ALA A 577 17.61 -9.08 11.19
C ALA A 577 18.95 -9.03 10.47
N GLY A 578 19.59 -10.18 10.27
CA GLY A 578 20.85 -10.29 9.56
C GLY A 578 21.11 -11.69 9.02
N ASP A 579 21.61 -11.76 7.79
CA ASP A 579 21.94 -12.99 7.06
C ASP A 579 20.78 -13.99 7.11
N GLY A 580 19.62 -13.47 6.72
CA GLY A 580 18.35 -14.16 6.79
C GLY A 580 17.78 -14.22 8.19
N LYS A 581 18.54 -14.22 9.30
CA LYS A 581 18.11 -14.54 10.69
C LYS A 581 17.56 -13.36 11.49
N LEU A 582 16.61 -13.63 12.40
CA LEU A 582 16.16 -12.64 13.40
C LEU A 582 17.21 -12.57 14.51
N LEU A 583 17.76 -11.37 14.76
CA LEU A 583 18.81 -11.16 15.76
C LEU A 583 18.26 -10.60 17.07
N SER A 584 17.25 -9.72 16.98
CA SER A 584 16.53 -9.18 18.14
C SER A 584 15.13 -8.72 17.74
N ASP A 585 14.17 -8.83 18.65
CA ASP A 585 12.80 -8.35 18.48
C ASP A 585 12.28 -7.87 19.84
N ASN A 586 12.24 -6.55 20.01
CA ASN A 586 11.86 -5.92 21.27
C ASN A 586 10.60 -5.11 21.03
N ALA A 587 9.51 -5.45 21.71
CA ALA A 587 8.25 -4.74 21.67
C ALA A 587 7.84 -4.25 23.07
N THR A 588 7.21 -3.08 23.15
CA THR A 588 6.74 -2.47 24.40
C THR A 588 5.49 -1.61 24.15
N PHE A 589 4.60 -1.57 25.14
CA PHE A 589 3.46 -0.65 25.19
C PHE A 589 3.77 0.64 25.99
N HIS A 590 5.07 0.93 26.17
CA HIS A 590 5.55 2.14 26.81
C HIS A 590 6.56 2.83 25.91
N CYS A 591 6.29 4.07 25.53
CA CYS A 591 7.28 4.93 24.90
C CYS A 591 7.86 5.84 25.98
N LEU A 592 9.16 5.74 26.25
CA LEU A 592 9.85 6.79 27.01
C LEU A 592 9.78 8.08 26.20
N ASP A 593 9.43 9.20 26.82
CA ASP A 593 9.43 10.52 26.18
C ASP A 593 10.87 10.91 25.82
N LEU A 594 11.36 10.42 24.67
CA LEU A 594 12.70 10.68 24.16
C LEU A 594 12.74 11.84 23.15
N PHE A 595 11.64 12.58 22.97
CA PHE A 595 11.58 13.76 22.10
C PHE A 595 10.66 14.85 22.68
N ALA A 596 11.06 15.39 23.83
CA ALA A 596 10.72 16.76 24.25
C ALA A 596 12.00 17.60 24.18
N LEU A 597 12.43 17.93 22.96
CA LEU A 597 13.41 18.99 22.65
C LEU A 597 12.99 19.66 21.34
#